data_AF-A0A1E2SI11-F1
#
_entry.id   AF-A0A1E2SI11-F1
#
_cell.length_a   1.000
_cell.length_b   1.000
_cell.length_c   1.000
_cell.angle_alpha   90.00
_cell.angle_beta   90.00
_cell.angle_gamma   90.00
#
_symmetry.space_group_name_H-M   'P 1'
#
loop_
_entity.id
_entity.type
_entity.pdbx_description
1 polymer ?
#
loop_
_entity_poly.entity_id
_entity_poly.type
_entity_poly.pdbx_seq_one_letter_code
_entity_poly.pdbx_strand_id
1 'polypeptide(L)'
;MEPLKTILATHMARMGGGVHDLIFAREDGRPIDPHQESQRWPKALTETGISDLKVRLHDLRHTTVDLLYEAEIPEDVIMEIVGHSTRSTTRGYKARGNQKRLTDAMMQLSALLGG
;
A
#
# COMPACT_ATOMS: atom_id res chain seq x y z
N MET A 1 -6.64 8.81 -14.54
CA MET A 1 -5.18 8.58 -14.45
C MET A 1 -4.95 7.33 -13.61
N GLU A 2 -3.91 6.52 -13.84
CA GLU A 2 -3.55 5.38 -12.96
C GLU A 2 -2.33 5.76 -12.08
N PRO A 3 -2.49 6.64 -11.06
CA PRO A 3 -1.36 7.16 -10.29
C PRO A 3 -0.56 6.07 -9.58
N LEU A 4 -1.22 5.07 -8.94
CA LEU A 4 -0.51 4.03 -8.20
C LEU A 4 0.41 3.20 -9.12
N LYS A 5 -0.10 2.81 -10.29
CA LYS A 5 0.68 2.07 -11.29
C LYS A 5 1.84 2.90 -11.83
N THR A 6 1.60 4.19 -12.10
CA THR A 6 2.62 5.11 -12.60
C THR A 6 3.75 5.29 -11.59
N ILE A 7 3.41 5.51 -10.32
CA ILE A 7 4.38 5.67 -9.23
C ILE A 7 5.20 4.40 -9.06
N LEU A 8 4.54 3.23 -9.05
CA LEU A 8 5.23 1.95 -8.90
C LEU A 8 6.17 1.65 -10.07
N ALA A 9 5.73 1.89 -11.31
CA ALA A 9 6.56 1.70 -12.50
C ALA A 9 7.78 2.62 -12.49
N THR A 10 7.60 3.88 -12.07
CA THR A 10 8.69 4.86 -11.94
C THR A 10 9.70 4.41 -10.88
N HIS A 11 9.22 3.93 -9.73
CA HIS A 11 10.07 3.38 -8.67
C HIS A 11 10.87 2.17 -9.16
N MET A 12 10.22 1.20 -9.82
CA MET A 12 10.87 0.02 -10.36
C MET A 12 11.93 0.36 -11.42
N ALA A 13 11.65 1.32 -12.30
CA ALA A 13 12.60 1.78 -13.30
C ALA A 13 13.84 2.44 -12.68
N ARG A 14 13.68 3.15 -11.56
CA ARG A 14 14.78 3.80 -10.84
C ARG A 14 15.66 2.81 -10.07
N MET A 15 15.05 1.82 -9.41
CA MET A 15 15.77 0.91 -8.53
C MET A 15 16.59 -0.13 -9.31
N GLY A 16 16.08 -0.62 -10.45
CA GLY A 16 16.63 -1.81 -11.11
C GLY A 16 16.48 -3.05 -10.22
N GLY A 17 16.14 -4.21 -10.78
CA GLY A 17 15.86 -5.43 -9.98
C GLY A 17 16.97 -5.71 -8.95
N GLY A 18 16.62 -5.69 -7.65
CA GLY A 18 17.56 -5.86 -6.56
C GLY A 18 18.04 -7.32 -6.38
N VAL A 19 19.03 -7.51 -5.51
CA VAL A 19 19.70 -8.80 -5.21
C VAL A 19 18.75 -9.93 -4.80
N HIS A 20 17.51 -9.60 -4.41
CA HIS A 20 16.50 -10.53 -3.89
C HIS A 20 15.13 -10.40 -4.57
N ASP A 21 15.05 -9.83 -5.78
CA ASP A 21 13.77 -9.59 -6.48
C ASP A 21 12.77 -8.74 -5.64
N LEU A 22 13.33 -7.87 -4.78
CA LEU A 22 12.56 -6.95 -3.96
C LEU A 22 12.19 -5.72 -4.77
N ILE A 23 10.89 -5.40 -4.78
CA ILE A 23 10.38 -4.16 -5.39
C ILE A 23 10.77 -2.94 -4.54
N PHE A 24 10.62 -3.04 -3.21
CA PHE A 24 11.02 -2.00 -2.27
C PHE A 24 12.26 -2.46 -1.50
N ALA A 25 13.41 -1.92 -1.89
CA ALA A 25 14.70 -2.22 -1.30
C ALA A 25 15.48 -0.94 -1.07
N ARG A 26 16.52 -1.04 -0.24
CA ARG A 26 17.56 -0.03 -0.15
C ARG A 26 18.39 -0.02 -1.45
N GLU A 27 19.15 1.04 -1.66
CA GLU A 27 20.06 1.16 -2.82
C GLU A 27 21.10 0.03 -2.89
N ASP A 28 21.44 -0.58 -1.76
CA ASP A 28 22.33 -1.75 -1.66
C ASP A 28 21.62 -3.10 -1.90
N GLY A 29 20.34 -3.08 -2.29
CA GLY A 29 19.51 -4.26 -2.57
C GLY A 29 18.97 -4.99 -1.34
N ARG A 30 19.29 -4.53 -0.12
CA ARG A 30 18.80 -5.14 1.12
C ARG A 30 17.37 -4.69 1.44
N PRO A 31 16.61 -5.48 2.24
CA PRO A 31 15.29 -5.06 2.72
C PRO A 31 15.34 -3.71 3.45
N ILE A 32 14.25 -2.95 3.33
CA ILE A 32 14.03 -1.76 4.15
C ILE A 32 13.74 -2.20 5.58
N ASP A 33 14.42 -1.59 6.53
CA ASP A 33 14.18 -1.79 7.96
C ASP A 33 12.93 -1.01 8.38
N PRO A 34 11.86 -1.68 8.88
CA PRO A 34 10.62 -1.03 9.26
C PRO A 34 10.80 0.01 10.37
N HIS A 35 11.75 -0.20 11.28
CA HIS A 35 12.04 0.75 12.34
C HIS A 35 12.68 2.01 11.76
N GLN A 36 13.66 1.87 10.86
CA GLN A 36 14.26 3.03 10.19
C GLN A 36 13.25 3.80 9.37
N GLU A 37 12.34 3.12 8.68
CA GLU A 37 11.30 3.78 7.89
C GLU A 37 10.31 4.56 8.77
N SER A 38 9.93 3.98 9.92
CA SER A 38 9.11 4.66 10.92
C SER A 38 9.78 5.93 11.46
N GLN A 39 11.11 5.92 11.61
CA GLN A 39 11.88 7.09 12.05
C GLN A 39 12.09 8.14 10.94
N ARG A 40 12.07 7.73 9.67
CA ARG A 40 12.14 8.62 8.51
C ARG A 40 10.82 9.35 8.23
N TRP A 41 9.70 8.74 8.60
CA TRP A 41 8.36 9.27 8.32
C TRP A 41 8.12 10.71 8.82
N PRO A 42 8.43 11.09 10.08
CA PRO A 42 8.25 12.48 10.53
C PRO A 42 9.08 13.49 9.73
N LYS A 43 10.27 13.08 9.26
CA LYS A 43 11.12 13.91 8.42
C LYS A 43 10.46 14.14 7.05
N ALA A 44 9.93 13.09 6.43
CA ALA A 44 9.18 13.20 5.18
C ALA A 44 7.97 14.14 5.31
N LEU A 45 7.19 14.03 6.39
CA LEU A 45 6.07 14.95 6.65
C LEU A 45 6.54 16.42 6.73
N THR A 46 7.67 16.66 7.40
CA THR A 46 8.27 17.99 7.53
C THR A 46 8.69 18.55 6.17
N GLU A 47 9.30 17.74 5.32
CA GLU A 47 9.71 18.15 3.96
C GLU A 47 8.52 18.50 3.07
N THR A 48 7.35 17.92 3.33
CA THR A 48 6.09 18.24 2.61
C THR A 48 5.29 19.40 3.21
N GLY A 49 5.75 19.99 4.33
CA GLY A 49 5.05 21.09 5.01
C GLY A 49 3.84 20.66 5.85
N ILE A 50 3.71 19.35 6.14
CA ILE A 50 2.58 18.75 6.89
C ILE A 50 3.02 18.41 8.34
N SER A 51 3.99 19.14 8.87
CA SER A 51 4.62 18.83 10.17
C SER A 51 3.73 19.09 11.39
N ASP A 52 2.67 19.87 11.23
CA ASP A 52 1.69 20.18 12.27
C ASP A 52 0.69 19.04 12.49
N LEU A 53 0.46 18.20 11.48
CA LEU A 53 -0.34 17.00 11.60
C LEU A 53 0.48 15.86 12.20
N LYS A 54 0.07 15.37 13.38
CA LYS A 54 0.67 14.20 14.03
C LYS A 54 0.24 12.88 13.36
N VAL A 55 0.54 12.72 12.08
CA VAL A 55 0.22 11.52 11.31
C VAL A 55 1.32 10.48 11.52
N ARG A 56 0.98 9.29 11.99
CA ARG A 56 1.93 8.16 12.08
C ARG A 56 1.92 7.39 10.77
N LEU A 57 3.01 6.69 10.47
CA LEU A 57 3.09 5.87 9.26
C LEU A 57 1.97 4.81 9.19
N HIS A 58 1.58 4.24 10.33
CA HIS A 58 0.47 3.27 10.39
C HIS A 58 -0.90 3.90 10.09
N ASP A 59 -1.07 5.21 10.30
CA ASP A 59 -2.33 5.87 10.03
C ASP A 59 -2.65 5.87 8.52
N LEU A 60 -1.64 5.76 7.66
CA LEU A 60 -1.84 5.55 6.21
C LEU A 60 -2.61 4.28 5.89
N ARG A 61 -2.48 3.23 6.71
CA ARG A 61 -3.25 2.00 6.55
C ARG A 61 -4.73 2.24 6.88
N HIS A 62 -5.01 3.03 7.91
CA HIS A 62 -6.37 3.44 8.23
C HIS A 62 -6.96 4.30 7.12
N THR A 63 -6.21 5.30 6.64
CA THR A 63 -6.61 6.09 5.47
C THR A 63 -6.88 5.23 4.24
N THR A 64 -6.07 4.20 3.99
CA THR A 64 -6.31 3.26 2.88
C THR A 64 -7.63 2.50 3.05
N VAL A 65 -7.97 2.09 4.28
CA VAL A 65 -9.26 1.44 4.58
C VAL A 65 -10.42 2.40 4.32
N ASP A 66 -10.32 3.63 4.81
CA ASP A 66 -11.37 4.64 4.63
C ASP A 66 -11.59 4.96 3.15
N LEU A 67 -10.52 5.12 2.36
CA LEU A 67 -10.60 5.34 0.93
C LEU A 67 -11.17 4.13 0.15
N LEU A 68 -10.90 2.91 0.61
CA LEU A 68 -11.51 1.71 0.01
C LEU A 68 -13.02 1.66 0.31
N TYR A 69 -13.46 2.10 1.49
CA TYR A 69 -14.88 2.25 1.79
C TYR A 69 -15.53 3.35 0.95
N GLU A 70 -14.84 4.48 0.76
CA GLU A 70 -15.30 5.58 -0.10
C GLU A 70 -15.42 5.15 -1.57
N ALA A 71 -14.53 4.28 -2.03
CA ALA A 71 -14.62 3.62 -3.34
C ALA A 71 -15.71 2.53 -3.42
N GLU A 72 -16.59 2.42 -2.42
CA GLU A 72 -17.67 1.43 -2.35
C GLU A 72 -17.19 -0.02 -2.46
N ILE A 73 -15.95 -0.30 -2.04
CA ILE A 73 -15.40 -1.66 -2.09
C ILE A 73 -16.03 -2.51 -0.98
N PRO A 74 -16.48 -3.74 -1.29
CA PRO A 74 -17.03 -4.65 -0.29
C PRO A 74 -16.06 -4.97 0.84
N GLU A 75 -16.55 -4.99 2.09
CA GLU A 75 -15.73 -5.22 3.29
C GLU A 75 -14.92 -6.54 3.23
N ASP A 76 -15.46 -7.60 2.61
CA ASP A 76 -14.75 -8.87 2.43
C ASP A 76 -13.47 -8.73 1.58
N VAL A 77 -13.47 -7.80 0.63
CA VAL A 77 -12.33 -7.47 -0.23
C VAL A 77 -11.38 -6.54 0.51
N ILE A 78 -11.88 -5.53 1.21
CA ILE A 78 -11.06 -4.62 2.04
C ILE A 78 -10.23 -5.42 3.03
N MET A 79 -10.88 -6.31 3.79
CA MET A 79 -10.23 -7.16 4.79
C MET A 79 -9.14 -8.06 4.20
N GLU A 80 -9.29 -8.47 2.95
CA GLU A 80 -8.28 -9.24 2.22
C GLU A 80 -7.12 -8.38 1.74
N ILE A 81 -7.39 -7.17 1.24
CA ILE A 81 -6.36 -6.19 0.85
C ILE A 81 -5.50 -5.84 2.07
N VAL A 82 -6.11 -5.54 3.21
CA VAL A 82 -5.36 -5.16 4.40
C VAL A 82 -4.73 -6.36 5.11
N GLY A 83 -5.27 -7.56 4.93
CA GLY A 83 -4.72 -8.78 5.52
C GLY A 83 -4.95 -8.88 7.03
N HIS A 84 -6.12 -8.46 7.53
CA HIS A 84 -6.46 -8.63 8.95
C HIS A 84 -6.40 -10.10 9.33
N SER A 85 -5.49 -10.43 10.24
CA SER A 85 -5.24 -11.78 10.76
C SER A 85 -6.27 -12.20 11.80
N THR A 86 -7.56 -11.91 11.62
CA THR A 86 -8.59 -12.64 12.35
C THR A 86 -8.64 -14.05 11.75
N ARG A 87 -7.76 -14.89 12.28
CA ARG A 87 -7.39 -16.22 11.80
C ARG A 87 -8.47 -17.27 12.11
N SER A 88 -9.70 -17.05 11.66
CA SER A 88 -10.75 -18.06 11.78
C SER A 88 -11.64 -18.06 10.54
N THR A 89 -11.59 -19.17 9.81
CA THR A 89 -12.68 -19.69 8.97
C THR A 89 -12.90 -19.23 7.52
N THR A 90 -11.93 -18.66 6.80
CA THR A 90 -12.15 -18.41 5.33
C THR A 90 -10.96 -18.66 4.41
N ARG A 91 -9.94 -19.44 4.82
CA ARG A 91 -8.78 -19.73 3.94
C ARG A 91 -8.98 -20.92 3.00
N GLY A 92 -9.98 -21.78 3.26
CA GLY A 92 -10.24 -22.98 2.45
C GLY A 92 -11.02 -22.74 1.15
N TYR A 93 -11.80 -21.66 1.05
CA TYR A 93 -12.69 -21.41 -0.09
C TYR A 93 -12.18 -20.36 -1.10
N LYS A 94 -11.17 -19.55 -0.73
CA LYS A 94 -10.70 -18.44 -1.56
C LYS A 94 -9.71 -18.93 -2.62
N ALA A 95 -10.24 -19.61 -3.63
CA ALA A 95 -9.52 -20.02 -4.83
C ALA A 95 -9.05 -18.79 -5.64
N ARG A 96 -8.14 -19.04 -6.59
CA ARG A 96 -7.46 -18.14 -7.53
C ARG A 96 -8.32 -17.11 -8.30
N GLY A 97 -9.63 -17.04 -8.06
CA GLY A 97 -10.56 -16.03 -8.62
C GLY A 97 -10.55 -14.68 -7.90
N ASN A 98 -9.92 -14.54 -6.73
CA ASN A 98 -9.94 -13.27 -5.99
C ASN A 98 -8.96 -12.21 -6.52
N GLN A 99 -7.91 -12.62 -7.22
CA GLN A 99 -6.89 -11.68 -7.70
C GLN A 99 -7.49 -10.56 -8.57
N LYS A 100 -8.49 -10.88 -9.40
CA LYS A 100 -9.18 -9.88 -10.21
C LYS A 100 -9.95 -8.87 -9.33
N ARG A 101 -10.71 -9.33 -8.34
CA ARG A 101 -11.46 -8.45 -7.41
C ARG A 101 -10.51 -7.52 -6.64
N LEU A 102 -9.39 -8.05 -6.15
CA LEU A 102 -8.37 -7.26 -5.47
C LEU A 102 -7.75 -6.22 -6.40
N THR A 103 -7.45 -6.61 -7.64
CA THR A 103 -6.88 -5.68 -8.64
C THR A 103 -7.89 -4.59 -9.02
N ASP A 104 -9.15 -4.95 -9.28
CA ASP A 104 -10.23 -4.01 -9.61
C ASP A 104 -10.44 -3.01 -8.45
N ALA A 105 -10.43 -3.49 -7.20
CA ALA A 105 -10.54 -2.62 -6.03
C ALA A 105 -9.39 -1.62 -5.91
N MET A 106 -8.15 -2.07 -6.13
CA MET A 106 -6.98 -1.18 -6.13
C MET A 106 -6.99 -0.21 -7.31
N MET A 107 -7.59 -0.57 -8.46
CA MET A 107 -7.80 0.35 -9.58
C MET A 107 -8.80 1.46 -9.21
N GLN A 108 -9.90 1.12 -8.52
CA GLN A 108 -10.88 2.11 -8.06
C GLN A 108 -10.27 3.07 -7.03
N LEU A 109 -9.52 2.54 -6.06
CA LEU A 109 -8.74 3.37 -5.14
C LEU A 109 -7.76 4.29 -5.90
N SER A 110 -7.06 3.76 -6.91
CA SER A 110 -6.14 4.56 -7.72
C SER A 110 -6.86 5.68 -8.48
N ALA A 111 -8.12 5.48 -8.86
CA ALA A 111 -8.91 6.51 -9.55
C ALA A 111 -9.25 7.68 -8.60
N LEU A 112 -9.60 7.39 -7.33
CA LEU A 112 -9.84 8.42 -6.31
C LEU A 112 -8.62 9.30 -6.07
N LEU A 113 -7.42 8.72 -6.06
CA LEU A 113 -6.16 9.45 -5.85
C LEU A 113 -5.73 10.33 -7.03
N GLY A 114 -6.32 10.11 -8.22
CA GLY A 114 -5.99 10.85 -9.44
C GLY A 114 -7.07 11.84 -9.88
N GLY A 115 -8.10 12.03 -9.06
CA GLY A 115 -9.17 13.02 -9.24
C GLY A 115 -8.76 14.42 -8.82
#